data_AF-A0A971HEU2-F1
#
_entry.id   AF-A0A971HEU2-F1
#
_cell.length_a   1.000
_cell.length_b   1.000
_cell.length_c   1.000
_cell.angle_alpha   90.00
_cell.angle_beta   90.00
_cell.angle_gamma   90.00
#
_symmetry.space_group_name_H-M   'P 1'
#
loop_
_entity.id
_entity.type
_entity.pdbx_description
1 polymer ?
#
loop_
_entity_poly.entity_id
_entity_poly.type
_entity_poly.pdbx_seq_one_letter_code
_entity_poly.pdbx_strand_id
1 'polypeptide(L)'
;TICLYLGAEDTINSRYPKEISISVTNPVGSTRESLESMVPALVREEGYEILDILSYESFELFTMLNKNDFGNPDTMYFGNDNGCIVSYIPEKDYNTMAASPVCLSPEQALVYTKNKSLKDSFKIYGNEYDIVGFADDFTPRGQVSFNMDDVFFFIVAEDTYNDIYSMQSGRAKSFFYGFDADASAEESLELFEKVSNLVYSFSNNSPDGGFDMLMTESRQENAKEFYAMYGGFLFLGLFLGLVFLIAAVLIIYYKQLSEGYDDRERFEIMQKVGLSQDEIKKAIHSQILLVFFLPLAMAVLHIAFAFKMITKLLMVMGLTNLSLFALCVLGTIAVFAVIYGLVYSLTAKSYYRIVSR
;
A
#
# COMPACT_ATOMS: atom_id res chain seq x y z
N THR A 1 1.60 11.92 -2.94
CA THR A 1 2.70 12.01 -1.96
C THR A 1 2.16 12.26 -0.56
N ILE A 2 1.28 13.24 -0.33
CA ILE A 2 0.59 13.43 0.96
C ILE A 2 -0.13 12.15 1.42
N CYS A 3 -0.88 11.50 0.53
CA CYS A 3 -1.58 10.25 0.84
C CYS A 3 -0.64 9.09 1.26
N LEU A 4 0.57 9.01 0.69
CA LEU A 4 1.56 8.00 1.07
C LEU A 4 2.07 8.26 2.49
N TYR A 5 2.36 9.52 2.79
CA TYR A 5 2.82 9.90 4.12
C TYR A 5 1.75 9.73 5.19
N LEU A 6 0.50 10.14 4.92
CA LEU A 6 -0.62 9.96 5.84
C LEU A 6 -1.03 8.50 6.01
N GLY A 7 -0.89 7.67 4.96
CA GLY A 7 -1.18 6.23 5.00
C GLY A 7 0.03 5.38 5.38
N ALA A 8 1.11 5.98 5.89
CA ALA A 8 2.34 5.28 6.20
C ALA A 8 2.13 4.24 7.29
N GLU A 9 1.48 4.63 8.39
CA GLU A 9 1.22 3.74 9.52
C GLU A 9 0.35 2.54 9.12
N ASP A 10 -0.74 2.76 8.38
CA ASP A 10 -1.59 1.68 7.85
C ASP A 10 -0.77 0.69 7.00
N THR A 11 0.12 1.23 6.16
CA THR A 11 0.96 0.41 5.28
C THR A 11 2.00 -0.40 6.08
N ILE A 12 2.64 0.23 7.07
CA ILE A 12 3.63 -0.40 7.95
C ILE A 12 2.97 -1.51 8.77
N ASN A 13 1.84 -1.22 9.42
CA ASN A 13 1.12 -2.17 10.25
C ASN A 13 0.58 -3.35 9.42
N SER A 14 0.16 -3.10 8.17
CA SER A 14 -0.27 -4.16 7.26
C SER A 14 0.89 -5.01 6.72
N ARG A 15 2.14 -4.50 6.69
CA ARG A 15 3.35 -5.22 6.27
C ARG A 15 3.99 -6.01 7.40
N TYR A 16 3.92 -5.46 8.61
CA TYR A 16 4.52 -5.98 9.82
C TYR A 16 3.43 -6.07 10.89
N PRO A 17 2.59 -7.12 10.86
CA PRO A 17 1.51 -7.28 11.83
C PRO A 17 2.01 -7.48 13.26
N LYS A 18 3.29 -7.86 13.41
CA LYS A 18 3.99 -8.05 14.68
C LYS A 18 5.24 -7.18 14.73
N GLU A 19 5.58 -6.74 15.94
CA GLU A 19 6.75 -5.91 16.17
C GLU A 19 8.06 -6.62 15.80
N ILE A 20 8.25 -7.85 16.27
CA ILE A 20 9.39 -8.69 15.93
C ILE A 20 8.88 -9.93 15.23
N SER A 21 9.49 -10.32 14.11
CA SER A 21 9.13 -11.54 13.41
C SER A 21 10.33 -12.29 12.84
N ILE A 22 10.16 -13.60 12.73
CA ILE A 22 11.12 -14.57 12.23
C ILE A 22 10.39 -15.39 11.16
N SER A 23 10.99 -15.48 9.97
CA SER A 23 10.52 -16.33 8.88
C SER A 23 11.62 -17.29 8.48
N VAL A 24 11.29 -18.58 8.45
CA VAL A 24 12.20 -19.66 8.06
C VAL A 24 11.60 -20.43 6.89
N THR A 25 12.36 -20.56 5.81
CA THR A 25 12.03 -21.42 4.67
C THR A 25 12.62 -22.80 4.89
N ASN A 26 11.84 -23.85 4.62
CA ASN A 26 12.16 -25.26 4.84
C ASN A 26 12.72 -25.52 6.24
N PRO A 27 11.93 -25.28 7.32
CA PRO A 27 12.38 -25.64 8.66
C PRO A 27 12.70 -27.14 8.72
N VAL A 28 13.85 -27.49 9.29
CA VAL A 28 14.33 -28.87 9.43
C VAL A 28 14.35 -29.30 10.89
N GLY A 29 14.23 -30.60 11.15
CA GLY A 29 14.36 -31.15 12.50
C GLY A 29 13.46 -30.46 13.52
N SER A 30 14.06 -30.04 14.64
CA SER A 30 13.37 -29.36 15.75
C SER A 30 13.39 -27.83 15.66
N THR A 31 13.51 -27.26 14.45
CA THR A 31 13.63 -25.81 14.25
C THR A 31 12.49 -25.05 14.92
N ARG A 32 11.26 -25.47 14.67
CA ARG A 32 10.05 -24.83 15.19
C ARG A 32 10.05 -24.83 16.72
N GLU A 33 10.19 -26.01 17.32
CA GLU A 33 10.18 -26.18 18.78
C GLU A 33 11.32 -25.40 19.44
N SER A 34 12.47 -25.31 18.76
CA SER A 34 13.63 -24.57 19.25
C SER A 34 13.37 -23.08 19.25
N LEU A 35 12.79 -22.52 18.17
CA LEU A 35 12.42 -21.10 18.09
C LEU A 35 11.32 -20.74 19.11
N GLU A 36 10.27 -21.56 19.18
CA GLU A 36 9.15 -21.39 20.13
C GLU A 36 9.59 -21.52 21.59
N SER A 37 10.74 -22.15 21.87
CA SER A 37 11.33 -22.25 23.21
C SER A 37 12.33 -21.14 23.50
N MET A 38 13.29 -20.91 22.60
CA MET A 38 14.43 -20.03 22.84
C MET A 38 14.04 -18.55 22.80
N VAL A 39 13.12 -18.15 21.93
CA VAL A 39 12.72 -16.75 21.78
C VAL A 39 11.98 -16.26 23.02
N PRO A 40 10.94 -16.95 23.52
CA PRO A 40 10.32 -16.57 24.80
C PRO A 40 11.24 -16.67 26.01
N ALA A 41 12.25 -17.54 25.98
CA ALA A 41 13.24 -17.60 27.05
C ALA A 41 14.10 -16.32 27.08
N LEU A 42 14.62 -15.89 25.92
CA LEU A 42 15.39 -14.66 25.80
C LEU A 42 14.56 -13.42 26.18
N VAL A 43 13.33 -13.31 25.68
CA VAL A 43 12.46 -12.15 25.96
C VAL A 43 12.24 -12.00 27.48
N ARG A 44 12.00 -13.11 28.18
CA ARG A 44 11.86 -13.12 29.65
C ARG A 44 13.16 -12.87 30.41
N GLU A 45 14.30 -13.36 29.90
CA GLU A 45 15.63 -13.08 30.46
C GLU A 45 15.96 -11.58 30.40
N GLU A 46 15.56 -10.93 29.31
CA GLU A 46 15.69 -9.49 29.09
C GLU A 46 14.66 -8.66 29.87
N GLY A 47 13.75 -9.31 30.60
CA GLY A 47 12.81 -8.66 31.52
C GLY A 47 11.50 -8.21 30.88
N TYR A 48 11.17 -8.67 29.67
CA TYR A 48 9.95 -8.33 28.95
C TYR A 48 8.91 -9.48 28.99
N GLU A 49 7.64 -9.12 28.85
CA GLU A 49 6.50 -10.01 28.66
C GLU A 49 6.09 -10.04 27.17
N ILE A 50 5.85 -11.25 26.65
CA ILE A 50 5.27 -11.41 25.32
C ILE A 50 3.75 -11.23 25.43
N LEU A 51 3.21 -10.30 24.64
CA LEU A 51 1.80 -9.91 24.69
C LEU A 51 0.93 -10.67 23.69
N ASP A 52 1.42 -10.83 22.46
CA ASP A 52 0.65 -11.41 21.37
C ASP A 52 1.59 -12.16 20.42
N ILE A 53 1.26 -13.41 20.09
CA ILE A 53 2.07 -14.31 19.26
C ILE A 53 1.27 -14.69 18.03
N LEU A 54 1.90 -14.54 16.87
CA LEU A 54 1.43 -15.05 15.59
C LEU A 54 2.43 -16.10 15.12
N SER A 55 2.06 -17.38 15.18
CA SER A 55 2.93 -18.48 14.75
C SER A 55 2.16 -19.53 13.95
N TYR A 56 2.70 -19.87 12.78
CA TYR A 56 2.12 -20.89 11.92
C TYR A 56 3.11 -21.38 10.86
N GLU A 57 2.95 -22.63 10.47
CA GLU A 57 3.51 -23.17 9.23
C GLU A 57 2.57 -22.85 8.06
N SER A 58 3.15 -22.61 6.89
CA SER A 58 2.40 -22.48 5.65
C SER A 58 3.23 -22.90 4.45
N PHE A 59 2.58 -23.16 3.33
CA PHE A 59 3.23 -23.17 2.02
C PHE A 59 2.40 -22.39 1.03
N GLU A 60 3.05 -21.85 0.00
CA GLU A 60 2.43 -20.98 -1.00
C GLU A 60 2.38 -21.66 -2.37
N LEU A 61 1.21 -21.56 -3.00
CA LEU A 61 0.94 -21.97 -4.36
C LEU A 61 0.67 -20.75 -5.23
N PHE A 62 1.51 -20.55 -6.24
CA PHE A 62 1.26 -19.58 -7.29
C PHE A 62 0.39 -20.25 -8.36
N THR A 63 -0.83 -19.77 -8.56
CA THR A 63 -1.79 -20.36 -9.49
C THR A 63 -2.69 -19.31 -10.14
N MET A 64 -3.54 -19.74 -11.05
CA MET A 64 -4.51 -18.91 -11.75
C MET A 64 -5.91 -19.15 -11.18
N LEU A 65 -6.61 -18.06 -10.84
CA LEU A 65 -8.01 -18.14 -10.43
C LEU A 65 -8.94 -18.12 -11.66
N ASN A 66 -9.67 -19.21 -11.87
CA ASN A 66 -10.75 -19.29 -12.84
C ASN A 66 -12.09 -19.52 -12.14
N LYS A 67 -12.83 -18.43 -11.91
CA LYS A 67 -14.03 -18.42 -11.05
C LYS A 67 -13.67 -18.80 -9.60
N ASN A 68 -13.94 -20.04 -9.19
CA ASN A 68 -13.57 -20.58 -7.87
C ASN A 68 -12.62 -21.78 -7.99
N ASP A 69 -12.05 -21.98 -9.17
CA ASP A 69 -11.06 -23.03 -9.43
C ASP A 69 -9.68 -22.40 -9.43
N PHE A 70 -8.88 -22.76 -8.44
CA PHE A 70 -7.47 -22.44 -8.34
C PHE A 70 -6.75 -23.50 -9.16
N GLY A 71 -6.58 -23.18 -10.45
CA GLY A 71 -6.29 -24.13 -11.54
C GLY A 71 -4.99 -24.92 -11.40
N ASN A 72 -4.54 -25.56 -12.49
CA ASN A 72 -3.33 -26.39 -12.44
C ASN A 72 -2.06 -25.53 -12.27
N PRO A 73 -1.28 -25.73 -11.19
CA PRO A 73 -0.06 -24.96 -10.91
C PRO A 73 1.08 -25.19 -11.89
N ASP A 74 0.98 -26.16 -12.79
CA ASP A 74 1.93 -26.36 -13.92
C ASP A 74 1.72 -25.36 -15.06
N THR A 75 0.60 -24.62 -15.07
CA THR A 75 0.30 -23.60 -16.10
C THR A 75 0.63 -22.19 -15.62
N MET A 76 1.93 -21.92 -15.48
CA MET A 76 2.44 -20.60 -15.11
C MET A 76 2.34 -19.65 -16.33
N TYR A 77 1.25 -18.89 -16.44
CA TYR A 77 1.12 -17.83 -17.44
C TYR A 77 1.45 -16.47 -16.83
N PHE A 78 2.71 -16.07 -16.90
CA PHE A 78 3.10 -14.69 -16.62
C PHE A 78 2.39 -13.75 -17.61
N GLY A 79 1.44 -12.93 -17.12
CA GLY A 79 0.83 -11.85 -17.90
C GLY A 79 -0.70 -11.79 -17.96
N ASN A 80 -1.44 -12.62 -17.22
CA ASN A 80 -2.91 -12.53 -17.16
C ASN A 80 -3.40 -11.91 -15.84
N ASP A 81 -4.49 -11.13 -15.88
CA ASP A 81 -5.14 -10.45 -14.72
C ASP A 81 -5.71 -11.39 -13.63
N ASN A 82 -5.48 -12.71 -13.74
CA ASN A 82 -6.05 -13.74 -12.86
C ASN A 82 -5.00 -14.52 -12.04
N GLY A 83 -3.74 -14.06 -12.02
CA GLY A 83 -2.72 -14.60 -11.14
C GLY A 83 -3.10 -14.44 -9.67
N CYS A 84 -2.87 -15.47 -8.86
CA CYS A 84 -3.14 -15.45 -7.43
C CYS A 84 -2.13 -16.29 -6.66
N ILE A 85 -1.96 -15.94 -5.39
CA ILE A 85 -1.17 -16.72 -4.44
C ILE A 85 -2.15 -17.36 -3.46
N VAL A 86 -2.04 -18.66 -3.27
CA VAL A 86 -2.80 -19.40 -2.26
C VAL A 86 -1.83 -19.88 -1.20
N SER A 87 -1.98 -19.37 0.02
CA SER A 87 -1.25 -19.83 1.19
C SER A 87 -2.12 -20.82 1.95
N TYR A 88 -1.58 -21.98 2.28
CA TYR A 88 -2.28 -22.97 3.10
C TYR A 88 -1.74 -22.91 4.52
N ILE A 89 -2.62 -22.98 5.50
CA ILE A 89 -2.29 -23.00 6.93
C ILE A 89 -3.00 -24.22 7.54
N PRO A 90 -2.31 -25.05 8.34
CA PRO A 90 -2.98 -26.13 9.04
C PRO A 90 -3.91 -25.58 10.12
N GLU A 91 -5.10 -26.15 10.25
CA GLU A 91 -6.10 -25.80 11.26
C GLU A 91 -5.50 -25.77 12.66
N LYS A 92 -4.63 -26.74 12.97
CA LYS A 92 -3.94 -26.84 14.26
C LYS A 92 -3.23 -25.55 14.62
N ASP A 93 -2.49 -24.96 13.69
CA ASP A 93 -1.76 -23.71 13.91
C ASP A 93 -2.72 -22.53 13.99
N TYR A 94 -3.71 -22.46 13.08
CA TYR A 94 -4.73 -21.43 13.10
C TYR A 94 -5.45 -21.33 14.46
N ASN A 95 -5.86 -22.47 15.02
CA ASN A 95 -6.56 -22.52 16.29
C ASN A 95 -5.74 -22.04 17.48
N THR A 96 -4.40 -21.98 17.38
CA THR A 96 -3.56 -21.42 18.47
C THR A 96 -3.61 -19.88 18.52
N MET A 97 -3.93 -19.24 17.40
CA MET A 97 -3.91 -17.78 17.21
C MET A 97 -5.30 -17.18 16.95
N ALA A 98 -6.31 -18.02 16.70
CA ALA A 98 -7.66 -17.57 16.38
C ALA A 98 -8.47 -17.20 17.63
N ALA A 99 -9.20 -16.08 17.55
CA ALA A 99 -10.20 -15.72 18.56
C ALA A 99 -11.38 -16.73 18.58
N SER A 100 -11.68 -17.33 17.42
CA SER A 100 -12.72 -18.36 17.25
C SER A 100 -12.13 -19.60 16.57
N PRO A 101 -11.68 -20.60 17.35
CA PRO A 101 -11.17 -21.86 16.81
C PRO A 101 -12.23 -22.60 15.99
N VAL A 102 -11.78 -23.36 14.99
CA VAL A 102 -12.62 -24.16 14.10
C VAL A 102 -12.22 -25.63 14.15
N CYS A 103 -13.10 -26.51 13.69
CA CYS A 103 -12.83 -27.93 13.48
C CYS A 103 -13.32 -28.29 12.08
N LEU A 104 -12.38 -28.62 11.19
CA LEU A 104 -12.58 -28.78 9.76
C LEU A 104 -12.49 -30.27 9.41
N SER A 105 -13.44 -30.72 8.60
CA SER A 105 -13.31 -32.02 7.93
C SER A 105 -12.35 -31.91 6.72
N PRO A 106 -11.84 -33.03 6.17
CA PRO A 106 -10.86 -32.98 5.07
C PRO A 106 -11.30 -32.19 3.82
N GLU A 107 -12.61 -32.13 3.57
CA GLU A 107 -13.24 -31.44 2.44
C GLU A 107 -13.69 -30.01 2.79
N GLN A 108 -13.31 -29.49 3.96
CA GLN A 108 -13.70 -28.17 4.44
C GLN A 108 -12.51 -27.23 4.58
N ALA A 109 -12.76 -25.95 4.38
CA ALA A 109 -11.77 -24.90 4.57
C ALA A 109 -12.39 -23.64 5.17
N LEU A 110 -11.61 -22.98 6.02
CA LEU A 110 -11.86 -21.60 6.44
C LEU A 110 -10.96 -20.68 5.60
N VAL A 111 -11.50 -19.55 5.14
CA VAL A 111 -10.80 -18.70 4.16
C VAL A 111 -10.56 -17.30 4.69
N TYR A 112 -9.37 -16.74 4.45
CA TYR A 112 -9.14 -15.31 4.52
C TYR A 112 -8.74 -14.73 3.15
N THR A 113 -9.30 -13.58 2.80
CA THR A 113 -9.04 -12.87 1.54
C THR A 113 -9.36 -11.38 1.68
N LYS A 114 -8.50 -10.50 1.16
CA LYS A 114 -8.59 -9.04 1.35
C LYS A 114 -9.34 -8.32 0.23
N ASN A 115 -9.40 -8.90 -0.97
CA ASN A 115 -9.83 -8.19 -2.19
C ASN A 115 -10.84 -8.94 -3.08
N LYS A 116 -11.13 -10.23 -2.82
CA LYS A 116 -12.06 -11.02 -3.63
C LYS A 116 -12.96 -11.88 -2.76
N SER A 117 -14.26 -11.82 -2.99
CA SER A 117 -15.19 -12.78 -2.39
C SER A 117 -15.13 -14.11 -3.13
N LEU A 118 -14.93 -15.20 -2.40
CA LEU A 118 -15.23 -16.55 -2.88
C LEU A 118 -16.71 -16.88 -2.63
N LYS A 119 -17.25 -17.86 -3.36
CA LYS A 119 -18.60 -18.39 -3.06
C LYS A 119 -18.50 -19.46 -1.96
N ASP A 120 -19.47 -20.36 -1.91
CA ASP A 120 -19.58 -21.39 -0.86
C ASP A 120 -18.56 -22.54 -1.00
N SER A 121 -17.88 -22.69 -2.14
CA SER A 121 -16.85 -23.72 -2.35
C SER A 121 -15.76 -23.26 -3.33
N PHE A 122 -14.60 -23.94 -3.29
CA PHE A 122 -13.52 -23.79 -4.25
C PHE A 122 -12.94 -25.13 -4.70
N LYS A 123 -12.15 -25.11 -5.78
CA LYS A 123 -11.44 -26.28 -6.30
C LYS A 123 -9.95 -26.06 -6.36
N ILE A 124 -9.19 -27.08 -5.96
CA ILE A 124 -7.73 -27.14 -6.03
C ILE A 124 -7.35 -28.54 -6.48
N TYR A 125 -6.50 -28.66 -7.51
CA TYR A 125 -6.13 -29.94 -8.13
C TYR A 125 -7.33 -30.81 -8.55
N GLY A 126 -8.47 -30.19 -8.86
CA GLY A 126 -9.71 -30.90 -9.22
C GLY A 126 -10.53 -31.42 -8.03
N ASN A 127 -10.00 -31.34 -6.81
CA ASN A 127 -10.74 -31.63 -5.57
C ASN A 127 -11.55 -30.41 -5.15
N GLU A 128 -12.76 -30.64 -4.64
CA GLU A 128 -13.68 -29.59 -4.20
C GLU A 128 -13.69 -29.48 -2.67
N TYR A 129 -13.67 -28.24 -2.18
CA TYR A 129 -13.64 -27.91 -0.76
C TYR A 129 -14.74 -26.91 -0.42
N ASP A 130 -15.51 -27.22 0.61
CA ASP A 130 -16.58 -26.37 1.12
C ASP A 130 -16.02 -25.28 2.04
N ILE A 131 -16.42 -24.03 1.81
CA ILE A 131 -16.07 -22.89 2.65
C ILE A 131 -17.04 -22.83 3.82
N VAL A 132 -16.55 -23.14 5.01
CA VAL A 132 -17.37 -23.14 6.23
C VAL A 132 -17.46 -21.77 6.89
N GLY A 133 -16.61 -20.82 6.48
CA GLY A 133 -16.61 -19.46 6.98
C GLY A 133 -15.42 -18.63 6.47
N PHE A 134 -15.39 -17.36 6.91
CA PHE A 134 -14.31 -16.44 6.62
C PHE A 134 -13.59 -16.05 7.92
N ALA A 135 -12.26 -16.10 7.91
CA ALA A 135 -11.40 -15.76 9.04
C ALA A 135 -11.14 -14.25 9.08
N ASP A 136 -12.19 -13.44 9.26
CA ASP A 136 -12.09 -11.98 9.17
C ASP A 136 -11.16 -11.35 10.24
N ASP A 137 -11.02 -12.01 11.40
CA ASP A 137 -10.14 -11.59 12.48
C ASP A 137 -8.68 -12.03 12.28
N PHE A 138 -8.38 -12.83 11.25
CA PHE A 138 -7.05 -13.33 10.98
C PHE A 138 -6.21 -12.29 10.23
N THR A 139 -5.09 -11.88 10.81
CA THR A 139 -4.12 -11.02 10.14
C THR A 139 -2.87 -11.83 9.79
N PRO A 140 -2.71 -12.27 8.52
CA PRO A 140 -1.55 -13.07 8.12
C PRO A 140 -0.25 -12.25 8.07
N ARG A 141 0.90 -12.93 7.88
CA ARG A 141 2.19 -12.26 7.65
C ARG A 141 2.08 -11.23 6.52
N GLY A 142 2.60 -10.04 6.76
CA GLY A 142 2.30 -8.88 5.92
C GLY A 142 3.04 -8.80 4.58
N GLN A 143 3.94 -9.74 4.25
CA GLN A 143 4.50 -9.86 2.87
C GLN A 143 3.38 -9.96 1.83
N VAL A 144 2.26 -10.57 2.20
CA VAL A 144 1.09 -10.72 1.33
C VAL A 144 0.42 -9.40 0.97
N SER A 145 0.50 -8.37 1.81
CA SER A 145 -0.13 -7.07 1.55
C SER A 145 0.52 -6.28 0.39
N PHE A 146 1.70 -6.70 -0.07
CA PHE A 146 2.48 -6.03 -1.13
C PHE A 146 2.47 -6.77 -2.47
N ASN A 147 2.00 -8.02 -2.51
CA ASN A 147 1.94 -8.76 -3.76
C ASN A 147 0.82 -8.19 -4.64
N MET A 148 1.11 -7.98 -5.92
CA MET A 148 0.13 -7.48 -6.90
C MET A 148 -0.97 -8.51 -7.23
N ASP A 149 -0.74 -9.77 -6.87
CA ASP A 149 -1.65 -10.89 -7.08
C ASP A 149 -2.67 -10.99 -5.94
N ASP A 150 -3.89 -11.44 -6.24
CA ASP A 150 -4.87 -11.74 -5.19
C ASP A 150 -4.33 -12.85 -4.29
N VAL A 151 -4.30 -12.61 -2.98
CA VAL A 151 -3.82 -13.61 -2.04
C VAL A 151 -4.96 -14.18 -1.21
N PHE A 152 -5.00 -15.50 -1.16
CA PHE A 152 -5.97 -16.29 -0.40
C PHE A 152 -5.23 -17.10 0.65
N PHE A 153 -5.76 -17.12 1.87
CA PHE A 153 -5.31 -18.02 2.92
C PHE A 153 -6.37 -19.06 3.16
N PHE A 154 -6.01 -20.32 2.95
CA PHE A 154 -6.87 -21.46 3.20
C PHE A 154 -6.39 -22.20 4.43
N ILE A 155 -7.20 -22.11 5.48
CA ILE A 155 -7.05 -22.90 6.68
C ILE A 155 -7.76 -24.22 6.43
N VAL A 156 -7.02 -25.33 6.51
CA VAL A 156 -7.51 -26.67 6.18
C VAL A 156 -7.10 -27.68 7.26
N ALA A 157 -7.79 -28.82 7.31
CA ALA A 157 -7.42 -29.92 8.21
C ALA A 157 -5.97 -30.39 7.97
N GLU A 158 -5.32 -30.93 9.00
CA GLU A 158 -3.91 -31.37 8.96
C GLU A 158 -3.63 -32.39 7.85
N ASP A 159 -4.50 -33.39 7.69
CA ASP A 159 -4.37 -34.41 6.64
C ASP A 159 -4.47 -33.78 5.25
N THR A 160 -5.44 -32.88 5.05
CA THR A 160 -5.61 -32.12 3.80
C THR A 160 -4.41 -31.23 3.49
N TYR A 161 -3.86 -30.55 4.50
CA TYR A 161 -2.66 -29.72 4.36
C TYR A 161 -1.48 -30.56 3.84
N ASN A 162 -1.24 -31.73 4.45
CA ASN A 162 -0.16 -32.63 4.06
C ASN A 162 -0.41 -33.28 2.68
N ASP A 163 -1.65 -33.64 2.36
CA ASP A 163 -2.03 -34.17 1.05
C ASP A 163 -1.77 -33.14 -0.05
N ILE A 164 -2.25 -31.90 0.10
CA ILE A 164 -2.02 -30.82 -0.87
C ILE A 164 -0.52 -30.52 -1.02
N TYR A 165 0.23 -30.52 0.08
CA TYR A 165 1.68 -30.34 0.04
C TYR A 165 2.37 -31.45 -0.74
N SER A 166 1.99 -32.71 -0.53
CA SER A 166 2.57 -33.87 -1.23
C SER A 166 2.33 -33.84 -2.75
N MET A 167 1.24 -33.21 -3.19
CA MET A 167 0.93 -32.99 -4.61
C MET A 167 1.83 -31.93 -5.25
N GLN A 168 2.52 -31.10 -4.45
CA GLN A 168 3.41 -30.05 -4.91
C GLN A 168 4.85 -30.54 -5.00
N SER A 169 5.35 -30.78 -6.22
CA SER A 169 6.76 -31.13 -6.41
C SER A 169 7.68 -29.93 -6.12
N GLY A 170 8.50 -30.04 -5.07
CA GLY A 170 9.62 -29.12 -4.82
C GLY A 170 9.26 -27.74 -4.26
N ARG A 171 8.08 -27.57 -3.65
CA ARG A 171 7.69 -26.32 -2.98
C ARG A 171 8.18 -26.31 -1.53
N ALA A 172 8.54 -25.13 -1.05
CA ALA A 172 9.08 -24.95 0.28
C ALA A 172 7.99 -24.69 1.32
N LYS A 173 8.12 -25.33 2.49
CA LYS A 173 7.37 -24.93 3.69
C LYS A 173 7.97 -23.65 4.25
N SER A 174 7.15 -22.82 4.86
CA SER A 174 7.54 -21.58 5.52
C SER A 174 6.99 -21.63 6.94
N PHE A 175 7.86 -21.40 7.93
CA PHE A 175 7.45 -21.19 9.31
C PHE A 175 7.56 -19.71 9.64
N PHE A 176 6.46 -19.14 10.12
CA PHE A 176 6.39 -17.77 10.61
C PHE A 176 6.25 -17.80 12.14
N TYR A 177 7.04 -16.97 12.82
CA TYR A 177 6.94 -16.72 14.25
C TYR A 177 7.12 -15.23 14.50
N GLY A 178 6.05 -14.53 14.86
CA GLY A 178 6.09 -13.11 15.20
C GLY A 178 5.42 -12.84 16.54
N PHE A 179 5.87 -11.79 17.22
CA PHE A 179 5.31 -11.42 18.51
C PHE A 179 5.41 -9.91 18.77
N ASP A 180 4.54 -9.46 19.67
CA ASP A 180 4.61 -8.16 20.33
C ASP A 180 5.09 -8.36 21.77
N ALA A 181 5.90 -7.45 22.28
CA ALA A 181 6.37 -7.43 23.65
C ALA A 181 5.97 -6.12 24.33
N ASP A 182 5.91 -6.11 25.67
CA ASP A 182 5.67 -4.91 26.48
C ASP A 182 6.88 -3.96 26.56
N ALA A 183 7.58 -3.80 25.45
CA ALA A 183 8.73 -2.93 25.30
C ALA A 183 8.35 -1.58 24.68
N SER A 184 9.03 -0.51 25.08
CA SER A 184 8.95 0.76 24.36
C SER A 184 9.55 0.65 22.96
N ALA A 185 9.42 1.71 22.18
CA ALA A 185 9.94 1.80 20.84
C ALA A 185 11.46 1.46 20.77
N GLU A 186 12.24 2.18 21.58
CA GLU A 186 13.70 2.06 21.63
C GLU A 186 14.13 0.68 22.16
N GLU A 187 13.49 0.20 23.23
CA GLU A 187 13.76 -1.11 23.84
C GLU A 187 13.47 -2.27 22.87
N SER A 188 12.40 -2.16 22.07
CA SER A 188 12.05 -3.19 21.11
C SER A 188 13.09 -3.35 19.99
N LEU A 189 13.81 -2.28 19.63
CA LEU A 189 14.92 -2.38 18.65
C LEU A 189 16.10 -3.14 19.27
N GLU A 190 16.44 -2.85 20.52
CA GLU A 190 17.50 -3.58 21.23
C GLU A 190 17.13 -5.06 21.41
N LEU A 191 15.88 -5.34 21.78
CA LEU A 191 15.36 -6.71 21.88
C LEU A 191 15.41 -7.42 20.52
N PHE A 192 15.04 -6.73 19.44
CA PHE A 192 15.12 -7.27 18.08
C PHE A 192 16.56 -7.66 17.71
N GLU A 193 17.56 -6.83 17.99
CA GLU A 193 18.96 -7.15 17.71
C GLU A 193 19.39 -8.42 18.46
N LYS A 194 19.00 -8.58 19.72
CA LYS A 194 19.31 -9.78 20.52
C LYS A 194 18.62 -11.03 19.97
N VAL A 195 17.33 -10.93 19.63
CA VAL A 195 16.56 -12.03 19.02
C VAL A 195 17.17 -12.41 17.67
N SER A 196 17.50 -11.43 16.83
CA SER A 196 18.12 -11.66 15.53
C SER A 196 19.45 -12.40 15.67
N ASN A 197 20.34 -11.91 16.54
CA ASN A 197 21.63 -12.57 16.83
C ASN A 197 21.45 -14.00 17.35
N LEU A 198 20.51 -14.22 18.26
CA LEU A 198 20.19 -15.53 18.81
C LEU A 198 19.77 -16.50 17.69
N VAL A 199 18.83 -16.09 16.83
CA VAL A 199 18.28 -16.93 15.76
C VAL A 199 19.32 -17.20 14.67
N TYR A 200 20.14 -16.21 14.29
CA TYR A 200 21.26 -16.42 13.37
C TYR A 200 22.32 -17.37 13.95
N SER A 201 22.63 -17.26 15.24
CA SER A 201 23.57 -18.18 15.90
C SER A 201 23.03 -19.61 15.93
N PHE A 202 21.72 -19.79 16.14
CA PHE A 202 21.07 -21.09 16.10
C PHE A 202 21.12 -21.69 14.69
N SER A 203 20.78 -20.90 13.67
CA SER A 203 20.87 -21.32 12.26
C SER A 203 22.26 -21.82 11.90
N ASN A 204 23.31 -21.07 12.24
CA ASN A 204 24.68 -21.40 11.85
C ASN A 204 25.26 -22.63 12.57
N ASN A 205 24.72 -22.98 13.74
CA ASN A 205 25.18 -24.10 14.55
C ASN A 205 24.22 -25.30 14.53
N SER A 206 23.18 -25.26 13.69
CA SER A 206 22.19 -26.32 13.61
C SER A 206 22.81 -27.62 13.11
N PRO A 207 22.64 -28.76 13.82
CA PRO A 207 23.19 -30.05 13.43
C PRO A 207 22.57 -30.58 12.12
N ASP A 208 21.39 -30.10 11.74
CA ASP A 208 20.66 -30.51 10.53
C ASP A 208 21.01 -29.66 9.29
N GLY A 209 22.01 -28.77 9.41
CA GLY A 209 22.31 -27.74 8.42
C GLY A 209 21.58 -26.43 8.73
N GLY A 210 22.14 -25.31 8.28
CA GLY A 210 21.51 -23.99 8.46
C GLY A 210 20.23 -23.85 7.64
N PHE A 211 19.44 -22.82 7.95
CA PHE A 211 18.19 -22.57 7.24
C PHE A 211 18.43 -22.18 5.77
N ASP A 212 17.61 -22.71 4.85
CA ASP A 212 17.66 -22.33 3.42
C ASP A 212 17.50 -20.82 3.23
N MET A 213 16.58 -20.24 4.00
CA MET A 213 16.40 -18.79 4.11
C MET A 213 15.84 -18.45 5.49
N LEU A 214 16.51 -17.54 6.18
CA LEU A 214 16.11 -16.97 7.46
C LEU A 214 16.00 -15.45 7.33
N MET A 215 14.85 -14.92 7.72
CA MET A 215 14.62 -13.49 7.81
C MET A 215 14.13 -13.14 9.21
N THR A 216 14.76 -12.14 9.82
CA THR A 216 14.25 -11.50 11.04
C THR A 216 13.89 -10.07 10.70
N GLU A 217 12.67 -9.63 11.01
CA GLU A 217 12.19 -8.28 10.73
C GLU A 217 11.71 -7.60 12.02
N SER A 218 12.04 -6.31 12.21
CA SER A 218 11.39 -5.43 13.18
C SER A 218 10.50 -4.42 12.47
N ARG A 219 9.25 -4.27 12.91
CA ARG A 219 8.33 -3.24 12.40
C ARG A 219 8.93 -1.85 12.57
N GLN A 220 9.49 -1.55 13.74
CA GLN A 220 10.09 -0.24 14.01
C GLN A 220 11.35 0.05 13.21
N GLU A 221 12.22 -0.95 13.03
CA GLU A 221 13.41 -0.78 12.19
C GLU A 221 12.99 -0.47 10.75
N ASN A 222 12.08 -1.25 10.20
CA ASN A 222 11.59 -1.10 8.83
C ASN A 222 10.74 0.16 8.64
N ALA A 223 10.02 0.63 9.67
CA ALA A 223 9.25 1.87 9.61
C ALA A 223 10.12 3.08 9.24
N LYS A 224 11.39 3.09 9.64
CA LYS A 224 12.34 4.16 9.29
C LYS A 224 12.51 4.29 7.78
N GLU A 225 12.58 3.18 7.06
CA GLU A 225 12.70 3.18 5.59
C GLU A 225 11.43 3.70 4.92
N PHE A 226 10.25 3.30 5.41
CA PHE A 226 8.97 3.82 4.93
C PHE A 226 8.86 5.33 5.15
N TYR A 227 9.19 5.84 6.34
CA TYR A 227 9.17 7.27 6.61
C TYR A 227 10.21 8.04 5.79
N ALA A 228 11.41 7.51 5.61
CA ALA A 228 12.42 8.12 4.77
C ALA A 228 11.96 8.22 3.31
N MET A 229 11.43 7.12 2.75
CA MET A 229 10.97 7.07 1.37
C MET A 229 9.72 7.95 1.14
N TYR A 230 8.67 7.78 1.93
CA TYR A 230 7.44 8.55 1.78
C TYR A 230 7.64 10.02 2.14
N GLY A 231 8.45 10.32 3.16
CA GLY A 231 8.87 11.67 3.50
C GLY A 231 9.67 12.33 2.38
N GLY A 232 10.57 11.58 1.74
CA GLY A 232 11.32 12.03 0.55
C GLY A 232 10.39 12.37 -0.61
N PHE A 233 9.40 11.52 -0.91
CA PHE A 233 8.40 11.81 -1.93
C PHE A 233 7.50 13.00 -1.57
N LEU A 234 7.13 13.15 -0.30
CA LEU A 234 6.38 14.31 0.18
C LEU A 234 7.18 15.61 -0.04
N PHE A 235 8.44 15.63 0.38
CA PHE A 235 9.35 16.75 0.17
C PHE A 235 9.46 17.09 -1.32
N LEU A 236 9.76 16.10 -2.17
CA LEU A 236 9.90 16.30 -3.60
C LEU A 236 8.60 16.84 -4.22
N GLY A 237 7.46 16.27 -3.84
CA GLY A 237 6.15 16.70 -4.33
C GLY A 237 5.80 18.13 -3.94
N LEU A 238 6.07 18.53 -2.68
CA LEU A 238 5.85 19.89 -2.22
C LEU A 238 6.82 20.88 -2.85
N PHE A 239 8.11 20.52 -2.93
CA PHE A 239 9.15 21.37 -3.50
C PHE A 239 8.92 21.62 -4.99
N LEU A 240 8.79 20.54 -5.79
CA LEU A 240 8.51 20.66 -7.22
C LEU A 240 7.15 21.31 -7.47
N GLY A 241 6.14 20.96 -6.67
CA GLY A 241 4.82 21.57 -6.73
C GLY A 241 4.87 23.09 -6.54
N LEU A 242 5.61 23.58 -5.53
CA LEU A 242 5.80 25.00 -5.27
C LEU A 242 6.57 25.70 -6.39
N VAL A 243 7.67 25.10 -6.86
CA VAL A 243 8.49 25.66 -7.95
C VAL A 243 7.66 25.80 -9.24
N PHE A 244 6.93 24.75 -9.63
CA PHE A 244 6.09 24.80 -10.82
C PHE A 244 4.90 25.74 -10.65
N LEU A 245 4.33 25.83 -9.46
CA LEU A 245 3.28 26.81 -9.16
C LEU A 245 3.79 28.24 -9.35
N ILE A 246 4.94 28.59 -8.75
CA ILE A 246 5.55 29.92 -8.91
C ILE A 246 5.86 30.19 -10.38
N ALA A 247 6.45 29.22 -11.09
CA ALA A 247 6.75 29.35 -12.51
C ALA A 247 5.48 29.59 -13.35
N ALA A 248 4.42 28.81 -13.12
CA ALA A 248 3.14 28.97 -13.82
C ALA A 248 2.52 30.35 -13.55
N VAL A 249 2.53 30.81 -12.29
CA VAL A 249 2.04 32.13 -11.90
C VAL A 249 2.83 33.25 -12.58
N LEU A 250 4.17 33.14 -12.60
CA LEU A 250 5.03 34.12 -13.27
C LEU A 250 4.75 34.17 -14.77
N ILE A 251 4.66 33.02 -15.43
CA ILE A 251 4.36 32.94 -16.87
C ILE A 251 3.03 33.62 -17.19
N ILE A 252 1.97 33.29 -16.44
CA ILE A 252 0.66 33.89 -16.66
C ILE A 252 0.69 35.40 -16.37
N TYR A 253 1.33 35.82 -15.28
CA TYR A 253 1.45 37.23 -14.92
C TYR A 253 2.15 38.04 -16.02
N TYR A 254 3.32 37.58 -16.50
CA TYR A 254 4.05 38.26 -17.57
C TYR A 254 3.29 38.28 -18.88
N LYS A 255 2.63 37.17 -19.24
CA LYS A 255 1.79 37.10 -20.43
C LYS A 255 0.66 38.13 -20.38
N GLN A 256 -0.09 38.16 -19.27
CA GLN A 256 -1.19 39.10 -19.09
C GLN A 256 -0.72 40.55 -19.02
N LEU A 257 0.46 40.79 -18.42
CA LEU A 257 1.05 42.12 -18.39
C LEU A 257 1.40 42.61 -19.80
N SER A 258 2.05 41.76 -20.61
CA SER A 258 2.38 42.09 -22.01
C SER A 258 1.13 42.32 -22.86
N GLU A 259 0.17 41.38 -22.82
CA GLU A 259 -1.12 41.52 -23.52
C GLU A 259 -1.85 42.80 -23.08
N GLY A 260 -1.80 43.16 -21.80
CA GLY A 260 -2.44 44.37 -21.29
C GLY A 260 -1.84 45.68 -21.80
N TYR A 261 -0.54 45.72 -22.11
CA TYR A 261 0.06 46.88 -22.75
C TYR A 261 -0.28 46.96 -24.24
N ASP A 262 -0.27 45.84 -24.95
CA ASP A 262 -0.61 45.77 -26.38
C ASP A 262 -2.11 46.05 -26.63
N ASP A 263 -2.98 45.55 -25.76
CA ASP A 263 -4.42 45.73 -25.85
C ASP A 263 -4.86 47.16 -25.49
N ARG A 264 -4.06 47.92 -24.74
CA ARG A 264 -4.38 49.30 -24.36
C ARG A 264 -4.63 50.19 -25.59
N GLU A 265 -3.78 50.08 -26.61
CA GLU A 265 -3.93 50.84 -27.86
C GLU A 265 -5.19 50.41 -28.62
N ARG A 266 -5.48 49.11 -28.66
CA ARG A 266 -6.67 48.56 -29.33
C ARG A 266 -7.97 48.97 -28.63
N PHE A 267 -7.98 49.00 -27.31
CA PHE A 267 -9.13 49.46 -26.53
C PHE A 267 -9.41 50.95 -26.71
N GLU A 268 -8.36 51.77 -26.85
CA GLU A 268 -8.52 53.19 -27.17
C GLU A 268 -9.20 53.40 -28.54
N ILE A 269 -8.87 52.57 -29.53
CA ILE A 269 -9.56 52.57 -30.83
C ILE A 269 -11.02 52.12 -30.65
N MET A 270 -11.28 51.01 -29.96
CA MET A 270 -12.64 50.50 -29.73
C MET A 270 -13.58 51.52 -29.08
N GLN A 271 -13.08 52.33 -28.14
CA GLN A 271 -13.85 53.44 -27.56
C GLN A 271 -14.22 54.49 -28.60
N LYS A 272 -13.29 54.83 -29.51
CA LYS A 272 -13.54 55.80 -30.61
C LYS A 272 -14.58 55.29 -31.63
N VAL A 273 -14.75 53.97 -31.76
CA VAL A 273 -15.78 53.34 -32.63
C VAL A 273 -17.13 53.16 -31.90
N GLY A 274 -17.21 53.45 -30.59
CA GLY A 274 -18.47 53.52 -29.85
C GLY A 274 -18.72 52.42 -28.81
N LEU A 275 -17.73 51.56 -28.52
CA LEU A 275 -17.85 50.61 -27.40
C LEU A 275 -17.82 51.34 -26.05
N SER A 276 -18.72 50.94 -25.16
CA SER A 276 -18.75 51.44 -23.78
C SER A 276 -17.62 50.84 -22.94
N GLN A 277 -17.24 51.55 -21.87
CA GLN A 277 -16.23 51.06 -20.92
C GLN A 277 -16.63 49.74 -20.24
N ASP A 278 -17.94 49.52 -20.06
CA ASP A 278 -18.47 48.31 -19.43
C ASP A 278 -18.38 47.09 -20.36
N GLU A 279 -18.61 47.27 -21.66
CA GLU A 279 -18.40 46.22 -22.67
C GLU A 279 -16.92 45.84 -22.76
N ILE A 280 -16.02 46.82 -22.72
CA ILE A 280 -14.56 46.61 -22.70
C ILE A 280 -14.15 45.83 -21.45
N LYS A 281 -14.59 46.25 -20.26
CA LYS A 281 -14.27 45.54 -19.00
C LYS A 281 -14.77 44.09 -19.00
N LYS A 282 -15.96 43.84 -19.56
CA LYS A 282 -16.55 42.50 -19.62
C LYS A 282 -15.79 41.59 -20.59
N ALA A 283 -15.36 42.11 -21.74
CA ALA A 283 -14.54 41.37 -22.69
C ALA A 283 -13.19 40.96 -22.06
N ILE A 284 -12.50 41.91 -21.42
CA ILE A 284 -11.25 41.68 -20.68
C ILE A 284 -11.46 40.63 -19.59
N HIS A 285 -12.52 40.76 -18.79
CA HIS A 285 -12.79 39.84 -17.68
C HIS A 285 -12.91 38.40 -18.16
N SER A 286 -13.67 38.18 -19.25
CA SER A 286 -13.90 36.86 -19.82
C SER A 286 -12.62 36.25 -20.39
N GLN A 287 -11.78 37.06 -21.04
CA GLN A 287 -10.50 36.61 -21.60
C GLN A 287 -9.53 36.19 -20.47
N ILE A 288 -9.34 37.04 -19.47
CA ILE A 288 -8.43 36.75 -18.34
C ILE A 288 -8.94 35.51 -17.60
N LEU A 289 -10.26 35.41 -17.35
CA LEU A 289 -10.85 34.26 -16.65
C LEU A 289 -10.58 32.96 -17.42
N LEU A 290 -10.79 32.93 -18.73
CA LEU A 290 -10.55 31.73 -19.53
C LEU A 290 -9.06 31.34 -19.53
N VAL A 291 -8.15 32.30 -19.67
CA VAL A 291 -6.71 32.03 -19.68
C VAL A 291 -6.22 31.47 -18.33
N PHE A 292 -6.81 31.91 -17.22
CA PHE A 292 -6.46 31.42 -15.89
C PHE A 292 -7.07 30.07 -15.54
N PHE A 293 -8.36 29.87 -15.82
CA PHE A 293 -9.08 28.69 -15.35
C PHE A 293 -9.05 27.51 -16.33
N LEU A 294 -8.78 27.74 -17.62
CA LEU A 294 -8.66 26.65 -18.60
C LEU A 294 -7.51 25.68 -18.27
N PRO A 295 -6.30 26.13 -17.89
CA PRO A 295 -5.23 25.23 -17.44
C PRO A 295 -5.61 24.43 -16.19
N LEU A 296 -6.29 25.05 -15.23
CA LEU A 296 -6.75 24.37 -14.01
C LEU A 296 -7.78 23.28 -14.34
N ALA A 297 -8.77 23.58 -15.18
CA ALA A 297 -9.76 22.61 -15.63
C ALA A 297 -9.11 21.45 -16.39
N MET A 298 -8.14 21.74 -17.26
CA MET A 298 -7.39 20.72 -17.99
C MET A 298 -6.55 19.84 -17.04
N ALA A 299 -5.95 20.41 -16.00
CA ALA A 299 -5.22 19.64 -14.99
C ALA A 299 -6.14 18.68 -14.23
N VAL A 300 -7.33 19.13 -13.82
CA VAL A 300 -8.34 18.27 -13.17
C VAL A 300 -8.78 17.14 -14.10
N LEU A 301 -9.06 17.44 -15.38
CA LEU A 301 -9.41 16.44 -16.37
C LEU A 301 -8.27 15.42 -16.58
N HIS A 302 -7.03 15.89 -16.65
CA HIS A 302 -5.86 15.03 -16.79
C HIS A 302 -5.68 14.10 -15.59
N ILE A 303 -5.87 14.60 -14.36
CA ILE A 303 -5.84 13.79 -13.14
C ILE A 303 -6.97 12.76 -13.16
N ALA A 304 -8.19 13.13 -13.59
CA ALA A 304 -9.31 12.21 -13.68
C ALA A 304 -9.01 11.03 -14.62
N PHE A 305 -8.37 11.29 -15.76
CA PHE A 305 -7.91 10.23 -16.68
C PHE A 305 -6.78 9.38 -16.06
N ALA A 306 -5.80 10.02 -15.43
CA ALA A 306 -4.66 9.35 -14.81
C ALA A 306 -5.02 8.60 -13.51
N PHE A 307 -6.21 8.85 -12.93
CA PHE A 307 -6.59 8.38 -11.60
C PHE A 307 -6.37 6.87 -11.43
N LYS A 308 -6.89 6.05 -12.36
CA LYS A 308 -6.76 4.59 -12.31
C LYS A 308 -5.31 4.11 -12.41
N MET A 309 -4.50 4.80 -13.20
CA MET A 309 -3.07 4.46 -13.35
C MET A 309 -2.32 4.77 -12.04
N ILE A 310 -2.57 5.94 -11.46
CA ILE A 310 -1.94 6.39 -10.22
C ILE A 310 -2.35 5.48 -9.05
N THR A 311 -3.62 5.07 -8.96
CA THR A 311 -4.06 4.14 -7.90
C THR A 311 -3.33 2.81 -7.97
N LYS A 312 -3.07 2.27 -9.18
CA LYS A 312 -2.28 1.05 -9.34
C LYS A 312 -0.83 1.23 -8.90
N LEU A 313 -0.22 2.36 -9.25
CA LEU A 313 1.14 2.67 -8.81
C LEU A 313 1.22 2.83 -7.29
N LEU A 314 0.23 3.47 -6.66
CA LEU A 314 0.15 3.61 -5.21
C LEU A 314 -0.07 2.28 -4.49
N MET A 315 -0.84 1.35 -5.07
CA MET A 315 -0.98 -0.02 -4.55
C MET A 315 0.36 -0.76 -4.51
N VAL A 316 1.20 -0.62 -5.55
CA VAL A 316 2.57 -1.19 -5.54
C VAL A 316 3.41 -0.62 -4.41
N MET A 317 3.15 0.63 -4.04
CA MET A 317 3.81 1.26 -2.90
C MET A 317 3.17 0.89 -1.55
N GLY A 318 2.17 0.01 -1.51
CA GLY A 318 1.49 -0.43 -0.29
C GLY A 318 0.25 0.38 0.09
N LEU A 319 -0.05 1.49 -0.59
CA LEU A 319 -1.20 2.32 -0.29
C LEU A 319 -2.46 1.80 -1.01
N THR A 320 -3.28 1.07 -0.26
CA THR A 320 -4.55 0.49 -0.75
C THR A 320 -5.78 1.34 -0.42
N ASN A 321 -5.65 2.32 0.49
CA ASN A 321 -6.77 3.18 0.89
C ASN A 321 -7.13 4.20 -0.20
N LEU A 322 -8.03 3.79 -1.09
CA LEU A 322 -8.51 4.60 -2.21
C LEU A 322 -9.24 5.88 -1.75
N SER A 323 -9.95 5.80 -0.62
CA SER A 323 -10.69 6.94 -0.07
C SER A 323 -9.74 8.04 0.42
N LEU A 324 -8.66 7.67 1.11
CA LEU A 324 -7.61 8.58 1.54
C LEU A 324 -6.94 9.25 0.34
N PHE A 325 -6.64 8.47 -0.70
CA PHE A 325 -6.08 9.02 -1.94
C PHE A 325 -7.02 10.03 -2.60
N ALA A 326 -8.30 9.69 -2.77
CA ALA A 326 -9.28 10.57 -3.37
C ALA A 326 -9.46 11.88 -2.58
N LEU A 327 -9.51 11.80 -1.25
CA LEU A 327 -9.57 12.98 -0.37
C LEU A 327 -8.34 13.86 -0.50
N CYS A 328 -7.14 13.28 -0.58
CA CYS A 328 -5.90 14.03 -0.81
C CYS A 328 -5.88 14.72 -2.17
N VAL A 329 -6.39 14.07 -3.22
CA VAL A 329 -6.52 14.66 -4.57
C VAL A 329 -7.47 15.85 -4.52
N LEU A 330 -8.67 15.68 -3.92
CA LEU A 330 -9.65 16.77 -3.78
C LEU A 330 -9.10 17.93 -2.96
N GLY A 331 -8.42 17.64 -1.85
CA GLY A 331 -7.75 18.66 -1.03
C GLY A 331 -6.68 19.42 -1.80
N THR A 332 -5.87 18.71 -2.60
CA THR A 332 -4.85 19.35 -3.45
C THR A 332 -5.49 20.24 -4.52
N ILE A 333 -6.54 19.78 -5.19
CA ILE A 333 -7.29 20.58 -6.18
C ILE A 333 -7.86 21.83 -5.53
N ALA A 334 -8.43 21.72 -4.32
CA ALA A 334 -8.99 22.85 -3.59
C ALA A 334 -7.91 23.89 -3.25
N VAL A 335 -6.75 23.47 -2.75
CA VAL A 335 -5.62 24.37 -2.46
C VAL A 335 -5.15 25.08 -3.73
N PHE A 336 -5.00 24.35 -4.84
CA PHE A 336 -4.63 24.95 -6.13
C PHE A 336 -5.67 25.95 -6.63
N ALA A 337 -6.96 25.62 -6.53
CA ALA A 337 -8.05 26.51 -6.92
C ALA A 337 -8.04 27.82 -6.11
N VAL A 338 -7.82 27.74 -4.79
CA VAL A 338 -7.69 28.93 -3.92
C VAL A 338 -6.51 29.80 -4.36
N ILE A 339 -5.33 29.20 -4.56
CA ILE A 339 -4.14 29.95 -4.98
C ILE A 339 -4.36 30.60 -6.35
N TYR A 340 -4.91 29.87 -7.32
CA TYR A 340 -5.23 30.43 -8.64
C TYR A 340 -6.24 31.56 -8.54
N GLY A 341 -7.27 31.45 -7.70
CA GLY A 341 -8.23 32.52 -7.46
C GLY A 341 -7.59 33.79 -6.87
N LEU A 342 -6.63 33.64 -5.95
CA LEU A 342 -5.86 34.75 -5.40
C LEU A 342 -4.99 35.42 -6.47
N VAL A 343 -4.25 34.64 -7.25
CA VAL A 343 -3.37 35.16 -8.32
C VAL A 343 -4.19 35.84 -9.42
N TYR A 344 -5.32 35.24 -9.81
CA TYR A 344 -6.26 35.85 -10.75
C TYR A 344 -6.73 37.22 -10.26
N SER A 345 -7.14 37.31 -8.98
CA SER A 345 -7.61 38.57 -8.38
C SER A 345 -6.53 39.66 -8.41
N LEU A 346 -5.28 39.30 -8.13
CA LEU A 346 -4.14 40.23 -8.19
C LEU A 346 -3.80 40.66 -9.63
N THR A 347 -3.86 39.72 -10.57
CA THR A 347 -3.51 39.95 -11.98
C THR A 347 -4.58 40.78 -12.67
N ALA A 348 -5.86 40.44 -12.50
CA ALA A 348 -6.99 41.20 -13.04
C ALA A 348 -6.96 42.65 -12.53
N LYS A 349 -6.73 42.87 -11.23
CA LYS A 349 -6.61 44.22 -10.65
C LYS A 349 -5.46 45.02 -11.28
N SER A 350 -4.33 44.38 -11.54
CA SER A 350 -3.17 45.01 -12.20
C SER A 350 -3.47 45.34 -13.66
N TYR A 351 -4.06 44.40 -14.40
CA TYR A 351 -4.46 44.59 -15.80
C TYR A 351 -5.48 45.74 -15.93
N TYR A 352 -6.53 45.76 -15.10
CA TYR A 352 -7.52 46.85 -15.12
C TYR A 352 -6.89 48.22 -14.87
N ARG A 353 -5.92 48.33 -13.94
CA ARG A 353 -5.23 49.59 -13.65
C ARG A 353 -4.41 50.08 -14.86
N ILE A 354 -3.87 49.17 -15.66
CA ILE A 354 -3.09 49.50 -16.85
C ILE A 354 -4.00 49.98 -17.98
N VAL A 355 -5.11 49.27 -18.23
CA VAL A 355 -6.04 49.61 -19.32
C VAL A 355 -6.93 50.80 -19.00
N SER A 356 -7.23 51.07 -17.72
CA SER A 356 -8.02 52.24 -17.32
C SER A 356 -7.21 53.55 -17.27
N ARG A 357 -5.92 53.50 -17.56
CA ARG A 357 -5.02 54.65 -17.68
C ARG A 357 -4.82 54.96 -19.15
#